data_AF-A0A2S9EPK5-F1
#
_entry.id   AF-A0A2S9EPK5-F1
#
_cell.length_a   1.000
_cell.length_b   1.000
_cell.length_c   1.000
_cell.angle_alpha   90.00
_cell.angle_beta   90.00
_cell.angle_gamma   90.00
#
_symmetry.space_group_name_H-M   'P 1'
#
loop_
_entity.id
_entity.type
_entity.pdbx_description
1 polymer ?
#
loop_
_entity_poly.entity_id
_entity_poly.type
_entity_poly.pdbx_seq_one_letter_code
_entity_poly.pdbx_strand_id
1 'polypeptide(L)'
;MRYFIKFRSAYLVERKSHLETMLMTLYGLWGRLVRGKKYLSGVIMAEQVMINRYADIVKKDFDAKIISKTDIKKYKASLKSANVKYKQRSDFLVIMVSIISLLGLTTFSDKAPFYMDKPIPFFATLLFLLMVITVAIERINMNSVVAENEELINIFDSAF
;
A
#
# COMPACT_ATOMS: atom_id res chain seq x y z
N MET A 1 -20.76 7.40 10.18
CA MET A 1 -19.88 7.51 8.99
C MET A 1 -18.98 8.76 9.00
N ARG A 2 -19.50 9.97 9.29
CA ARG A 2 -18.67 11.20 9.36
C ARG A 2 -17.49 11.14 10.35
N TYR A 3 -17.65 10.43 11.47
CA TYR A 3 -16.57 10.21 12.44
C TYR A 3 -15.35 9.52 11.81
N PHE A 4 -15.53 8.31 11.27
CA PHE A 4 -14.43 7.52 10.71
C PHE A 4 -13.74 8.21 9.53
N ILE A 5 -14.46 9.04 8.76
CA ILE A 5 -13.87 9.87 7.71
C ILE A 5 -12.92 10.90 8.30
N LYS A 6 -13.35 11.64 9.35
CA LYS A 6 -12.50 12.62 10.03
C LYS A 6 -11.30 11.96 10.71
N PHE A 7 -11.54 10.85 11.40
CA PHE A 7 -10.50 10.07 12.06
C PHE A 7 -9.42 9.60 11.08
N ARG A 8 -9.83 8.96 9.98
CA ARG A 8 -8.93 8.53 8.91
C ARG A 8 -8.19 9.71 8.28
N SER A 9 -8.87 10.83 8.05
CA SER A 9 -8.23 12.00 7.46
C SER A 9 -7.13 12.57 8.37
N ALA A 10 -7.38 12.70 9.66
CA ALA A 10 -6.38 13.14 10.63
C ALA A 10 -5.18 12.17 10.67
N TYR A 11 -5.48 10.87 10.72
CA TYR A 11 -4.48 9.81 10.68
C TYR A 11 -3.57 9.90 9.45
N LEU A 12 -4.15 10.02 8.26
CA LEU A 12 -3.38 10.04 7.01
C LEU A 12 -2.48 11.28 6.89
N VAL A 13 -2.92 12.44 7.41
CA VAL A 13 -2.10 13.66 7.42
C VAL A 13 -0.86 13.47 8.30
N GLU A 14 -1.04 12.93 9.50
CA GLU A 14 0.06 12.71 10.44
C GLU A 14 1.02 11.60 9.96
N ARG A 15 0.46 10.51 9.45
CA ARG A 15 1.23 9.42 8.82
C ARG A 15 2.09 9.92 7.67
N LYS A 16 1.54 10.74 6.77
CA LYS A 16 2.30 11.30 5.64
C LYS A 16 3.51 12.10 6.12
N SER A 17 3.31 12.96 7.12
CA SER A 17 4.40 13.75 7.71
C SER A 17 5.48 12.87 8.35
N HIS A 18 5.10 11.80 9.07
CA HIS A 18 6.03 10.83 9.64
C HIS A 18 6.82 10.07 8.56
N LEU A 19 6.13 9.60 7.50
CA LEU A 19 6.77 8.87 6.41
C LEU A 19 7.73 9.75 5.60
N GLU A 20 7.37 11.00 5.30
CA GLU A 20 8.27 11.95 4.61
C GLU A 20 9.56 12.17 5.41
N THR A 21 9.43 12.36 6.73
CA THR A 21 10.57 12.58 7.62
C THR A 21 11.51 11.36 7.70
N MET A 22 10.95 10.14 7.72
CA MET A 22 11.72 8.90 7.88
C MET A 22 12.22 8.26 6.58
N LEU A 23 11.48 8.41 5.47
CA LEU A 23 11.78 7.74 4.20
C LEU A 23 12.38 8.67 3.15
N MET A 24 11.96 9.95 3.12
CA MET A 24 12.33 10.89 2.05
C MET A 24 13.49 11.81 2.43
N THR A 25 14.03 11.71 3.64
CA THR A 25 15.21 12.48 4.05
C THR A 25 16.51 11.76 3.67
N LEU A 26 17.54 12.55 3.31
CA LEU A 26 18.92 12.06 3.15
C LEU A 26 19.40 11.32 4.40
N TYR A 27 19.00 11.79 5.58
CA TYR A 27 19.23 11.11 6.85
C TYR A 27 18.61 9.70 6.89
N GLY A 28 17.37 9.55 6.42
CA GLY A 28 16.71 8.25 6.29
C GLY A 28 17.36 7.33 5.25
N LEU A 29 17.90 7.88 4.15
CA LEU A 29 18.68 7.12 3.18
C LEU A 29 19.99 6.59 3.79
N TRP A 30 20.79 7.45 4.43
CA TRP A 30 22.04 7.07 5.09
C TRP A 30 21.82 6.14 6.28
N GLY A 31 20.75 6.34 7.05
CA GLY A 31 20.35 5.46 8.15
C GLY A 31 20.04 4.03 7.71
N ARG A 32 19.35 3.87 6.56
CA ARG A 32 19.09 2.56 5.93
C ARG A 32 20.36 1.85 5.50
N LEU A 33 21.32 2.59 4.94
CA LEU A 33 22.56 2.02 4.39
C LEU A 33 23.61 1.69 5.46
N VAL A 34 23.73 2.51 6.52
CA VAL A 34 24.85 2.41 7.50
C VAL A 34 24.42 1.79 8.83
N ARG A 35 23.14 1.93 9.24
CA ARG A 35 22.66 1.53 10.58
C ARG A 35 21.26 0.91 10.55
N GLY A 36 21.09 -0.17 9.77
CA GLY A 36 19.81 -0.86 9.58
C GLY A 36 19.04 -1.17 10.88
N LYS A 37 19.72 -1.66 11.94
CA LYS A 37 19.06 -1.98 13.23
C LYS A 37 18.55 -0.75 13.99
N LYS A 38 19.34 0.33 14.09
CA LYS A 38 18.93 1.57 14.80
C LYS A 38 17.85 2.33 14.03
N TYR A 39 17.98 2.37 12.70
CA TYR A 39 16.95 2.94 11.83
C TYR A 39 15.62 2.20 11.98
N LEU A 40 15.65 0.86 11.90
CA LEU A 40 14.46 0.03 12.06
C LEU A 40 13.79 0.23 13.43
N SER A 41 14.59 0.29 14.51
CA SER A 41 14.06 0.57 15.85
C SER A 41 13.39 1.94 15.94
N GLY A 42 13.93 2.96 15.29
CA GLY A 42 13.32 4.29 15.25
C GLY A 42 11.98 4.31 14.50
N VAL A 43 11.91 3.59 13.37
CA VAL A 43 10.66 3.43 12.60
C VAL A 43 9.61 2.72 13.45
N ILE A 44 9.96 1.59 14.08
CA ILE A 44 9.04 0.83 14.95
C ILE A 44 8.52 1.69 16.10
N MET A 45 9.41 2.46 16.75
CA MET A 45 9.01 3.34 17.86
C MET A 45 8.03 4.43 17.39
N ALA A 46 8.30 5.05 16.24
CA ALA A 46 7.41 6.07 15.68
C ALA A 46 6.05 5.50 15.29
N GLU A 47 6.00 4.29 14.70
CA GLU A 47 4.75 3.58 14.44
C GLU A 47 3.99 3.26 15.72
N GLN A 48 4.68 2.77 16.75
CA GLN A 48 4.07 2.45 18.04
C GLN A 48 3.47 3.70 18.71
N VAL A 49 4.17 4.84 18.67
CA VAL A 49 3.65 6.12 19.20
C VAL A 49 2.39 6.54 18.45
N MET A 50 2.35 6.43 17.12
CA MET A 50 1.15 6.73 16.34
C MET A 50 0.00 5.79 16.69
N ILE A 51 0.24 4.48 16.74
CA ILE A 51 -0.79 3.49 17.07
C ILE A 51 -1.38 3.79 18.46
N ASN A 52 -0.54 3.99 19.47
CA ASN A 52 -0.97 4.27 20.83
C ASN A 52 -1.81 5.56 20.90
N ARG A 53 -1.34 6.65 20.28
CA ARG A 53 -2.05 7.92 20.28
C ARG A 53 -3.44 7.81 19.67
N TYR A 54 -3.56 7.17 18.51
CA TYR A 54 -4.85 7.03 17.84
C TYR A 54 -5.75 6.00 18.52
N ALA A 55 -5.19 4.95 19.13
CA ALA A 55 -5.93 4.00 19.96
C ALA A 55 -6.53 4.70 21.19
N ASP A 56 -5.78 5.58 21.84
CA ASP A 56 -6.26 6.38 22.97
C ASP A 56 -7.41 7.33 22.58
N ILE A 57 -7.32 7.95 21.39
CA ILE A 57 -8.42 8.77 20.85
C ILE A 57 -9.68 7.93 20.66
N VAL A 58 -9.55 6.76 20.01
CA VAL A 58 -10.68 5.83 19.79
C VAL A 58 -11.29 5.39 21.11
N LYS A 59 -10.44 5.05 22.10
CA LYS A 59 -10.88 4.62 23.42
C LYS A 59 -11.62 5.73 24.16
N LYS A 60 -11.08 6.95 24.17
CA LYS A 60 -11.74 8.13 24.76
C LYS A 60 -13.09 8.42 24.11
N ASP A 61 -13.17 8.34 22.79
CA ASP A 61 -14.42 8.59 22.06
C ASP A 61 -15.45 7.47 22.27
N PHE A 62 -14.98 6.23 22.49
CA PHE A 62 -15.83 5.11 22.90
C PHE A 62 -16.37 5.28 24.32
N ASP A 63 -15.52 5.65 25.28
CA ASP A 63 -15.92 5.91 26.67
C ASP A 63 -16.90 7.09 26.76
N ALA A 64 -16.72 8.10 25.90
CA ALA A 64 -17.64 9.23 25.74
C ALA A 64 -18.93 8.88 24.96
N LYS A 65 -19.12 7.63 24.54
CA LYS A 65 -20.27 7.13 23.76
C LYS A 65 -20.47 7.85 22.41
N ILE A 66 -19.43 8.45 21.86
CA ILE A 66 -19.45 9.08 20.52
C ILE A 66 -19.51 8.01 19.43
N ILE A 67 -18.88 6.86 19.70
CA ILE A 67 -18.86 5.69 18.82
C ILE A 67 -19.24 4.43 19.59
N SER A 68 -19.94 3.50 18.92
CA SER A 68 -20.30 2.22 19.51
C SER A 68 -19.34 1.10 19.10
N LYS A 69 -19.25 0.04 19.92
CA LYS A 69 -18.48 -1.17 19.57
C LYS A 69 -18.94 -1.79 18.26
N THR A 70 -20.25 -1.71 17.97
CA THR A 70 -20.85 -2.20 16.73
C THR A 70 -20.37 -1.41 15.52
N ASP A 71 -20.24 -0.09 15.65
CA ASP A 71 -19.75 0.77 14.56
C ASP A 71 -18.29 0.49 14.24
N ILE A 72 -17.46 0.30 15.27
CA ILE A 72 -16.04 -0.05 15.11
C ILE A 72 -15.91 -1.41 14.41
N LYS A 73 -16.68 -2.43 14.84
CA LYS A 73 -16.71 -3.74 14.19
C LYS A 73 -17.14 -3.65 12.72
N LYS A 74 -18.20 -2.90 12.41
CA LYS A 74 -18.68 -2.69 11.04
C LYS A 74 -17.61 -2.01 10.18
N TYR A 75 -16.96 -0.98 10.71
CA TYR A 75 -15.90 -0.27 10.00
C TYR A 75 -14.67 -1.15 9.76
N LYS A 76 -14.22 -1.90 10.77
CA LYS A 76 -13.15 -2.90 10.65
C LYS A 76 -13.46 -3.96 9.58
N ALA A 77 -14.70 -4.49 9.56
CA ALA A 77 -15.11 -5.45 8.54
C ALA A 77 -15.09 -4.85 7.12
N SER A 78 -15.48 -3.58 6.98
CA SER A 78 -15.39 -2.85 5.71
C SER A 78 -13.94 -2.69 5.23
N LEU A 79 -13.02 -2.33 6.13
CA LEU A 79 -11.58 -2.23 5.81
C LEU A 79 -11.00 -3.56 5.35
N LYS A 80 -11.29 -4.66 6.06
CA LYS A 80 -10.86 -6.02 5.67
C LYS A 80 -11.43 -6.43 4.32
N SER A 81 -12.71 -6.18 4.08
CA SER A 81 -13.37 -6.47 2.80
C SER A 81 -12.75 -5.67 1.65
N ALA A 82 -12.42 -4.39 1.88
CA ALA A 82 -11.71 -3.57 0.91
C ALA A 82 -10.31 -4.14 0.60
N ASN A 83 -9.56 -4.56 1.63
CA ASN A 83 -8.24 -5.17 1.45
C ASN A 83 -8.27 -6.42 0.58
N VAL A 84 -9.26 -7.29 0.76
CA VAL A 84 -9.44 -8.47 -0.10
C VAL A 84 -9.62 -8.05 -1.57
N LYS A 85 -10.45 -7.04 -1.85
CA LYS A 85 -10.69 -6.55 -3.21
C LYS A 85 -9.43 -5.92 -3.83
N TYR A 86 -8.70 -5.11 -3.07
CA TYR A 86 -7.45 -4.51 -3.56
C TYR A 86 -6.37 -5.58 -3.81
N LYS A 87 -6.29 -6.59 -2.95
CA LYS A 87 -5.37 -7.72 -3.15
C LYS A 87 -5.73 -8.53 -4.39
N GLN A 88 -7.00 -8.89 -4.58
CA GLN A 88 -7.47 -9.57 -5.79
C GLN A 88 -7.12 -8.79 -7.07
N ARG A 89 -7.28 -7.46 -7.05
CA ARG A 89 -6.92 -6.60 -8.19
C ARG A 89 -5.40 -6.54 -8.41
N SER A 90 -4.61 -6.45 -7.34
CA SER A 90 -3.14 -6.50 -7.39
C SER A 90 -2.65 -7.84 -7.97
N ASP A 91 -3.23 -8.96 -7.54
CA ASP A 91 -2.90 -10.30 -8.03
C ASP A 91 -3.29 -10.47 -9.51
N PHE A 92 -4.46 -9.96 -9.92
CA PHE A 92 -4.89 -9.95 -11.32
C PHE A 92 -3.90 -9.18 -12.21
N LEU A 93 -3.44 -8.00 -11.78
CA LEU A 93 -2.45 -7.21 -12.52
C LEU A 93 -1.12 -7.96 -12.69
N VAL A 94 -0.66 -8.66 -11.65
CA VAL A 94 0.56 -9.50 -11.74
C VAL A 94 0.38 -10.62 -12.76
N ILE A 95 -0.74 -11.34 -12.70
CA ILE A 95 -1.04 -12.41 -13.66
C ILE A 95 -1.03 -11.89 -15.10
N MET A 96 -1.68 -10.75 -15.35
CA MET A 96 -1.70 -10.12 -16.68
C MET A 96 -0.30 -9.74 -17.16
N VAL A 97 0.52 -9.11 -16.32
CA VAL A 97 1.91 -8.76 -16.68
C VAL A 97 2.74 -10.02 -16.92
N SER A 98 2.55 -11.08 -16.14
CA SER A 98 3.23 -12.36 -16.34
C SER A 98 2.84 -13.01 -17.67
N ILE A 99 1.56 -13.03 -18.04
CA ILE A 99 1.09 -13.54 -19.34
C ILE A 99 1.71 -12.73 -20.49
N ILE A 100 1.69 -11.40 -20.42
CA ILE A 100 2.25 -10.56 -21.47
C ILE A 100 3.78 -10.74 -21.56
N SER A 101 4.46 -10.87 -20.42
CA SER A 101 5.90 -11.13 -20.38
C SER A 101 6.25 -12.49 -20.97
N LEU A 102 5.46 -13.53 -20.67
CA LEU A 102 5.60 -14.86 -21.27
C LEU A 102 5.37 -14.80 -22.79
N LEU A 103 4.31 -14.12 -23.25
CA LEU A 103 4.05 -13.93 -24.68
C LEU A 103 5.20 -13.20 -25.37
N GLY A 104 5.69 -12.10 -24.77
CA GLY A 104 6.85 -11.34 -25.27
C GLY A 104 8.13 -12.18 -25.32
N LEU A 105 8.43 -12.98 -24.30
CA LEU A 105 9.57 -13.89 -24.28
C LEU A 105 9.43 -15.01 -25.33
N THR A 106 8.20 -15.51 -25.56
CA THR A 106 7.98 -16.50 -26.61
C THR A 106 8.22 -15.94 -28.00
N THR A 107 7.93 -14.66 -28.28
CA THR A 107 8.23 -14.02 -29.58
C THR A 107 9.72 -13.79 -29.83
N PHE A 108 10.56 -13.76 -28.80
CA PHE A 108 12.03 -13.65 -28.93
C PHE A 108 12.75 -15.01 -28.99
N SER A 109 12.01 -16.13 -28.87
CA SER A 109 12.58 -17.46 -29.04
C SER A 109 12.64 -17.82 -30.53
N ASP A 110 13.78 -18.33 -31.02
CA ASP A 110 13.97 -18.80 -32.40
C ASP A 110 12.99 -19.92 -32.84
N LYS A 111 12.15 -20.43 -31.92
CA LYS A 111 11.11 -21.44 -32.17
C LYS A 111 9.68 -20.92 -31.94
N ALA A 112 9.49 -19.60 -31.86
CA ALA A 112 8.17 -19.00 -31.74
C ALA A 112 7.32 -19.32 -32.97
N PRO A 113 6.05 -19.74 -32.83
CA PRO A 113 5.15 -19.93 -33.98
C PRO A 113 4.77 -18.61 -34.67
N PHE A 114 5.16 -17.46 -34.10
CA PHE A 114 4.94 -16.12 -34.64
C PHE A 114 6.27 -15.49 -35.05
N TYR A 115 6.84 -15.90 -36.19
CA TYR A 115 7.93 -15.14 -36.80
C TYR A 115 7.37 -13.75 -37.19
N MET A 116 7.80 -12.71 -36.49
CA MET A 116 7.58 -11.35 -36.99
C MET A 116 8.65 -11.05 -38.03
N ASP A 117 8.27 -11.07 -39.32
CA ASP A 117 9.14 -10.73 -40.46
C ASP A 117 9.73 -9.30 -40.42
N LYS A 118 9.32 -8.49 -39.44
CA LYS A 118 9.79 -7.11 -39.26
C LYS A 118 10.17 -6.87 -37.80
N PRO A 119 11.22 -6.06 -37.52
CA PRO A 119 11.55 -5.68 -36.16
C PRO A 119 10.35 -4.99 -35.51
N ILE A 120 10.12 -5.30 -34.23
CA ILE A 120 9.06 -4.67 -33.45
C ILE A 120 9.24 -3.14 -33.53
N PRO A 121 8.23 -2.39 -34.01
CA PRO A 121 8.35 -0.95 -34.16
C PRO A 121 8.60 -0.31 -32.80
N PHE A 122 9.51 0.68 -32.74
CA PHE A 122 9.88 1.38 -31.50
C PHE A 122 8.68 1.86 -30.68
N PHE A 123 7.61 2.30 -31.35
CA PHE A 123 6.36 2.72 -30.71
C PHE A 123 5.67 1.60 -29.93
N ALA A 124 5.72 0.35 -30.41
CA ALA A 124 5.15 -0.80 -29.68
C ALA A 124 5.95 -1.13 -28.41
N THR A 125 7.28 -1.04 -28.47
CA THR A 125 8.16 -1.20 -27.29
C THR A 125 7.90 -0.10 -26.26
N LEU A 126 7.75 1.15 -26.72
CA LEU A 126 7.43 2.28 -25.85
C LEU A 126 6.06 2.13 -25.19
N LEU A 127 5.03 1.72 -25.93
CA LEU A 127 3.70 1.44 -25.39
C LEU A 127 3.73 0.33 -24.34
N PHE A 128 4.48 -0.75 -24.60
CA PHE A 128 4.66 -1.83 -23.64
C PHE A 128 5.34 -1.35 -22.35
N LEU A 129 6.41 -0.55 -22.47
CA LEU A 129 7.10 0.03 -21.31
C LEU A 129 6.14 0.92 -20.50
N LEU A 130 5.36 1.77 -21.17
CA LEU A 130 4.35 2.61 -20.52
C LEU A 130 3.30 1.77 -19.79
N MET A 131 2.83 0.68 -20.40
CA MET A 131 1.88 -0.25 -19.77
C MET A 131 2.47 -0.91 -18.52
N VAL A 132 3.73 -1.35 -18.57
CA VAL A 132 4.40 -1.95 -17.40
C VAL A 132 4.54 -0.92 -16.27
N ILE A 133 4.93 0.31 -16.60
CA ILE A 133 5.07 1.39 -15.61
C ILE A 133 3.71 1.73 -14.98
N THR A 134 2.64 1.87 -15.77
CA THR A 134 1.31 2.19 -15.24
C THR A 134 0.79 1.09 -14.33
N VAL A 135 0.96 -0.18 -14.72
CA VAL A 135 0.58 -1.33 -13.88
C VAL A 135 1.40 -1.37 -12.58
N ALA A 136 2.71 -1.08 -12.65
CA ALA A 136 3.56 -1.02 -11.46
C ALA A 136 3.11 0.09 -10.50
N ILE A 137 2.81 1.28 -11.02
CA ILE A 137 2.29 2.41 -10.22
C ILE A 137 0.94 2.05 -9.59
N GLU A 138 0.02 1.47 -10.37
CA GLU A 138 -1.29 1.05 -9.88
C GLU A 138 -1.16 0.03 -8.74
N ARG A 139 -0.24 -0.94 -8.88
CA ARG A 139 0.05 -1.93 -7.85
C ARG A 139 0.63 -1.31 -6.58
N ILE A 140 1.58 -0.39 -6.71
CA ILE A 140 2.15 0.34 -5.56
C ILE A 140 1.05 1.09 -4.80
N ASN A 141 0.18 1.80 -5.53
CA ASN A 141 -0.93 2.53 -4.93
C ASN A 141 -1.90 1.61 -4.18
N MET A 142 -2.23 0.44 -4.75
CA MET A 142 -3.09 -0.54 -4.07
C MET A 142 -2.46 -1.07 -2.79
N ASN A 143 -1.17 -1.44 -2.85
CA ASN A 143 -0.46 -1.93 -1.68
C ASN A 143 -0.36 -0.86 -0.58
N SER A 144 -0.22 0.42 -0.94
CA SER A 144 -0.27 1.53 0.01
C SER A 144 -1.63 1.61 0.70
N VAL A 145 -2.73 1.52 -0.06
CA VAL A 145 -4.09 1.55 0.52
C VAL A 145 -4.35 0.35 1.42
N VAL A 146 -3.85 -0.84 1.05
CA VAL A 146 -3.95 -2.04 1.88
C VAL A 146 -3.21 -1.83 3.21
N ALA A 147 -1.98 -1.32 3.16
CA ALA A 147 -1.18 -1.03 4.35
C ALA A 147 -1.88 -0.01 5.28
N GLU A 148 -2.41 1.08 4.72
CA GLU A 148 -3.19 2.07 5.49
C GLU A 148 -4.40 1.45 6.20
N ASN A 149 -5.13 0.58 5.51
CA ASN A 149 -6.29 -0.07 6.09
C ASN A 149 -5.88 -1.05 7.21
N GLU A 150 -4.78 -1.79 7.06
CA GLU A 150 -4.25 -2.67 8.12
C GLU A 150 -3.78 -1.88 9.35
N GLU A 151 -3.09 -0.76 9.16
CA GLU A 151 -2.69 0.12 10.27
C GLU A 151 -3.90 0.64 11.05
N LEU A 152 -4.97 1.08 10.34
CA LEU A 152 -6.22 1.48 10.98
C LEU A 152 -6.88 0.33 11.74
N ILE A 153 -6.84 -0.89 11.20
CA ILE A 153 -7.34 -2.09 11.88
C ILE A 153 -6.55 -2.33 13.18
N ASN A 154 -5.22 -2.23 13.13
CA ASN A 154 -4.36 -2.40 14.31
C ASN A 154 -4.63 -1.35 15.38
N ILE A 155 -4.92 -0.10 14.98
CA ILE A 155 -5.33 0.96 15.90
C ILE A 155 -6.63 0.58 16.63
N PHE A 156 -7.64 0.07 15.90
CA PHE A 156 -8.88 -0.37 16.53
C PHE A 156 -8.68 -1.59 17.44
N ASP A 157 -7.78 -2.50 17.08
CA ASP A 157 -7.45 -3.68 17.90
C ASP A 157 -6.60 -3.35 19.12
N SER A 158 -5.83 -2.26 19.08
CA SER A 158 -5.06 -1.79 20.23
C SER A 158 -5.91 -1.00 21.23
N ALA A 159 -7.07 -0.50 20.80
CA ALA A 159 -7.97 0.29 21.64
C ALA A 159 -8.87 -0.57 22.57
N PHE A 160 -9.04 -1.87 22.30
CA PHE A 160 -9.98 -2.78 23.01
C PHE A 160 -9.46 -4.20 23.15
#